data_AF-A0A845BZM5-F1
#
_entry.id   AF-A0A845BZM5-F1
#
_cell.length_a   1.000
_cell.length_b   1.000
_cell.length_c   1.000
_cell.angle_alpha   90.00
_cell.angle_beta   90.00
_cell.angle_gamma   90.00
#
_symmetry.space_group_name_H-M   'P 1'
#
loop_
_entity.id
_entity.type
_entity.pdbx_description
1 polymer ?
#
loop_
_entity_poly.entity_id
_entity_poly.type
_entity_poly.pdbx_seq_one_letter_code
_entity_poly.pdbx_strand_id
1 'polypeptide(L)'
;MKTTLSRLLWPLLLAGCTTASDDIDSWMQQQGHGLVGKVEPIPQLNAMATTIDYTGFGLLSPFDANRFKTAGSQNSANAPDFKRPRDPLEKYGLEQLKMVGSLQIKGIRHGLIQTPDGMVYPVRAGSFIGTNYGRVTAVLDAQIKLVETVEESNGEWVKRETDILLADEQGQSK
;
A
#
# COMPACT_ATOMS: atom_id res chain seq x y z
N MET A 1 -98.16 52.99 -34.18
CA MET A 1 -98.34 52.19 -32.95
C MET A 1 -97.40 50.98 -32.97
N LYS A 2 -96.58 50.91 -31.93
CA LYS A 2 -95.98 49.72 -31.27
C LYS A 2 -94.64 49.13 -31.74
N THR A 3 -94.21 49.19 -32.99
CA THR A 3 -92.98 48.45 -33.40
C THR A 3 -91.71 49.30 -33.56
N THR A 4 -91.83 50.62 -33.66
CA THR A 4 -90.69 51.54 -33.83
C THR A 4 -89.99 51.93 -32.52
N LEU A 5 -90.66 51.80 -31.37
CA LEU A 5 -90.08 52.09 -30.05
C LEU A 5 -89.29 50.91 -29.45
N SER A 6 -89.58 49.68 -29.90
CA SER A 6 -89.00 48.44 -29.37
C SER A 6 -87.60 48.13 -29.94
N ARG A 7 -87.30 48.56 -31.17
CA ARG A 7 -86.00 48.29 -31.80
C ARG A 7 -84.87 49.20 -31.30
N LEU A 8 -85.18 50.33 -30.66
CA LEU A 8 -84.16 51.24 -30.10
C LEU A 8 -83.79 50.90 -28.63
N LEU A 9 -84.61 50.09 -27.95
CA LEU A 9 -84.37 49.67 -26.56
C LEU A 9 -83.38 48.50 -26.45
N TRP A 10 -83.19 47.75 -27.54
CA TRP A 10 -82.35 46.55 -27.57
C TRP A 10 -80.84 46.80 -27.47
N PRO A 11 -80.21 47.79 -28.14
CA PRO A 11 -78.76 48.00 -28.00
C PRO A 11 -78.37 48.62 -26.65
N LEU A 12 -79.30 49.17 -25.88
CA LEU A 12 -79.00 49.82 -24.60
C LEU A 12 -78.86 48.83 -23.43
N LEU A 13 -79.37 47.61 -23.59
CA LEU A 13 -79.31 46.55 -22.57
C LEU A 13 -78.05 45.66 -22.70
N LEU A 14 -77.23 45.85 -23.74
CA LEU A 14 -75.96 45.12 -23.91
C LEU A 14 -74.72 45.92 -23.49
N ALA A 15 -74.87 47.09 -22.86
CA ALA A 15 -73.78 47.75 -22.16
C ALA A 15 -73.52 47.03 -20.81
N GLY A 16 -73.00 45.81 -20.88
CA GLY A 16 -72.41 45.12 -19.73
C GLY A 16 -71.18 45.88 -19.26
N CYS A 17 -71.14 46.15 -17.96
CA CYS A 17 -70.10 46.92 -17.29
C CYS A 17 -68.74 46.22 -17.45
N THR A 18 -67.75 46.94 -17.98
CA THR A 18 -66.37 46.46 -18.05
C THR A 18 -65.76 46.61 -16.65
N THR A 19 -65.70 45.53 -15.87
CA THR A 19 -64.96 45.56 -14.60
C THR A 19 -63.47 45.41 -14.91
N ALA A 20 -62.74 46.53 -14.85
CA ALA A 20 -61.29 46.50 -14.84
C ALA A 20 -60.84 45.72 -13.59
N SER A 21 -60.02 44.69 -13.81
CA SER A 21 -59.59 43.71 -12.81
C SER A 21 -58.52 44.27 -11.85
N ASP A 22 -58.66 45.51 -11.39
CA ASP A 22 -57.69 46.14 -10.47
C ASP A 22 -57.56 45.33 -9.17
N ASP A 23 -58.64 44.64 -8.76
CA ASP A 23 -58.66 43.80 -7.56
C ASP A 23 -57.72 42.59 -7.68
N ILE A 24 -57.69 41.93 -8.84
CA ILE A 24 -56.83 40.76 -9.07
C ILE A 24 -55.35 41.17 -9.08
N ASP A 25 -55.03 42.32 -9.69
CA ASP A 25 -53.67 42.86 -9.71
C ASP A 25 -53.23 43.31 -8.32
N SER A 26 -54.12 43.95 -7.56
CA SER A 26 -53.84 44.35 -6.18
C SER A 26 -53.67 43.13 -5.26
N TRP A 27 -54.46 42.08 -5.46
CA TRP A 27 -54.39 40.83 -4.71
C TRP A 27 -53.10 40.07 -5.04
N MET A 28 -52.69 40.01 -6.31
CA MET A 28 -51.39 39.43 -6.69
C MET A 28 -50.22 40.18 -6.07
N GLN A 29 -50.26 41.51 -6.05
CA GLN A 29 -49.24 42.31 -5.37
C GLN A 29 -49.24 42.02 -3.86
N GLN A 30 -50.42 41.97 -3.23
CA GLN A 30 -50.55 41.64 -1.80
C GLN A 30 -50.02 40.26 -1.45
N GLN A 31 -50.29 39.22 -2.25
CA GLN A 31 -49.84 37.86 -1.98
C GLN A 31 -48.34 37.66 -2.28
N GLY A 32 -47.76 38.45 -3.19
CA GLY A 32 -46.33 38.43 -3.50
C GLY A 32 -45.45 39.06 -2.41
N HIS A 33 -46.01 39.94 -1.58
CA HIS A 33 -45.29 40.60 -0.50
C HIS A 33 -44.92 39.61 0.62
N GLY A 34 -43.67 39.17 0.63
CA GLY A 34 -43.10 38.33 1.68
C GLY A 34 -42.65 36.94 1.21
N LEU A 35 -42.86 36.59 -0.06
CA LEU A 35 -42.35 35.35 -0.66
C LEU A 35 -40.86 35.47 -1.03
N VAL A 36 -40.02 35.75 -0.03
CA VAL A 36 -38.58 35.55 -0.18
C VAL A 36 -38.31 34.13 0.26
N GLY A 37 -38.07 33.23 -0.72
CA GLY A 37 -37.64 31.88 -0.41
C GLY A 37 -36.47 31.92 0.58
N LYS A 38 -36.60 31.28 1.73
CA LYS A 38 -35.49 31.10 2.66
C LYS A 38 -34.46 30.20 1.99
N VAL A 39 -33.53 30.81 1.27
CA VAL A 39 -32.34 30.13 0.79
C VAL A 39 -31.42 30.01 1.98
N GLU A 40 -31.09 28.77 2.37
CA GLU A 40 -30.08 28.56 3.39
C GLU A 40 -28.78 29.22 2.91
N PRO A 41 -28.15 30.07 3.75
CA PRO A 41 -26.89 30.70 3.38
C PRO A 41 -25.89 29.60 3.06
N ILE A 42 -25.13 29.80 1.97
CA ILE A 42 -24.08 28.86 1.56
C ILE A 42 -23.18 28.63 2.79
N PRO A 43 -22.93 27.37 3.19
CA PRO A 43 -22.11 27.08 4.34
C PRO A 43 -20.74 27.72 4.14
N GLN A 44 -20.32 28.49 5.14
CA GLN A 44 -19.03 29.14 5.12
C GLN A 44 -17.96 28.04 5.17
N LEU A 45 -17.07 28.01 4.17
CA LEU A 45 -15.89 27.16 4.23
C LEU A 45 -15.08 27.64 5.43
N ASN A 46 -15.07 26.87 6.52
CA ASN A 46 -14.19 27.11 7.65
C ASN A 46 -12.76 27.09 7.11
N ALA A 47 -12.21 28.27 6.84
CA ALA A 47 -10.87 28.42 6.33
C ALA A 47 -9.94 27.82 7.39
N MET A 48 -9.38 26.66 7.03
CA MET A 48 -8.31 25.98 7.75
C MET A 48 -8.76 25.42 9.10
N ALA A 49 -9.56 24.36 9.04
CA ALA A 49 -9.60 23.40 10.15
C ALA A 49 -8.16 22.90 10.40
N THR A 50 -7.56 23.41 11.48
CA THR A 50 -6.29 22.96 12.06
C THR A 50 -5.06 23.10 11.16
N THR A 51 -4.24 24.11 11.41
CA THR A 51 -2.81 24.03 11.06
C THR A 51 -2.24 22.78 11.74
N ILE A 52 -1.83 21.80 10.95
CA ILE A 52 -1.06 20.66 11.45
C ILE A 52 0.36 21.18 11.67
N ASP A 53 0.68 21.56 12.90
CA ASP A 53 2.04 21.97 13.24
C ASP A 53 2.97 20.75 13.18
N TYR A 54 4.06 20.90 12.45
CA TYR A 54 5.09 19.86 12.37
C TYR A 54 5.91 19.84 13.66
N THR A 55 5.63 18.86 14.53
CA THR A 55 6.32 18.67 15.82
C THR A 55 7.71 18.04 15.69
N GLY A 56 8.21 17.80 14.48
CA GLY A 56 9.47 17.07 14.24
C GLY A 56 10.76 17.90 14.31
N PHE A 57 10.68 19.24 14.40
CA PHE A 57 11.88 20.11 14.41
C PHE A 57 12.85 19.85 15.57
N GLY A 58 12.37 19.29 16.69
CA GLY A 58 13.19 18.95 17.86
C GLY A 58 13.53 17.47 18.01
N LEU A 59 13.04 16.61 17.11
CA LEU A 59 13.36 15.19 17.14
C LEU A 59 14.73 14.95 16.52
N LEU A 60 15.46 13.95 17.02
CA LEU A 60 16.67 13.49 16.33
C LEU A 60 16.31 13.17 14.87
N SER A 61 17.16 13.57 13.93
CA SER A 61 16.94 13.34 12.51
C SER A 61 16.90 11.84 12.21
N PRO A 62 15.88 11.32 11.49
CA PRO A 62 15.82 9.91 11.04
C PRO A 62 17.01 9.51 10.16
N PHE A 63 17.77 10.48 9.65
CA PHE A 63 18.92 10.26 8.78
C PHE A 63 20.27 10.63 9.45
N ASP A 64 20.29 10.90 10.76
CA ASP A 64 21.55 11.14 11.45
C ASP A 64 22.39 9.86 11.53
N ALA A 65 23.57 9.88 10.90
CA ALA A 65 24.49 8.75 10.81
C ALA A 65 24.98 8.25 12.18
N ASN A 66 24.88 9.07 13.24
CA ASN A 66 25.27 8.66 14.58
C ASN A 66 24.23 7.76 15.27
N ARG A 67 22.98 7.72 14.78
CA ARG A 67 21.93 6.82 15.31
C ARG A 67 22.29 5.33 15.16
N PHE A 68 23.05 4.98 14.13
CA PHE A 68 23.48 3.62 13.87
C PHE A 68 24.74 3.23 14.65
N LYS A 69 25.46 4.19 15.24
CA LYS A 69 26.73 3.92 15.94
C LYS A 69 26.53 3.42 17.37
N THR A 70 25.40 3.76 18.00
CA THR A 70 25.13 3.42 19.42
C THR A 70 24.51 2.03 19.62
N ALA A 71 24.08 1.36 18.56
CA ALA A 71 23.63 -0.04 18.61
C ALA A 71 24.78 -1.05 18.42
N GLY A 72 26.02 -0.56 18.28
CA GLY A 72 27.24 -1.36 18.37
C GLY A 72 27.54 -1.89 19.78
N SER A 73 26.53 -2.32 20.54
CA SER A 73 26.76 -3.38 21.53
C SER A 73 27.05 -4.62 20.70
N GLN A 74 28.33 -4.75 20.33
CA GLN A 74 28.93 -5.85 19.59
C GLN A 74 28.40 -7.17 20.15
N ASN A 75 27.28 -7.66 19.63
CA ASN A 75 26.83 -9.02 19.90
C ASN A 75 27.67 -9.94 19.02
N SER A 76 28.99 -9.89 19.25
CA SER A 76 30.01 -10.70 18.59
C SER A 76 29.77 -12.19 18.82
N ALA A 77 28.93 -12.54 19.81
CA ALA A 77 28.48 -13.91 20.05
C ALA A 77 27.77 -14.53 18.83
N ASN A 78 27.09 -13.70 18.02
CA ASN A 78 26.42 -14.16 16.79
C ASN A 78 27.20 -13.81 15.51
N ALA A 79 28.34 -13.14 15.62
CA ALA A 79 29.14 -12.79 14.45
C ALA A 79 29.66 -14.05 13.75
N PRO A 80 29.74 -14.06 12.41
CA PRO A 80 30.31 -15.16 11.67
C PRO A 80 31.83 -15.22 11.85
N ASP A 81 32.42 -16.40 11.64
CA ASP A 81 33.87 -16.58 11.72
C ASP A 81 34.56 -16.02 10.45
N PHE A 82 35.08 -14.79 10.57
CA PHE A 82 35.81 -14.11 9.49
C PHE A 82 37.20 -14.68 9.20
N LYS A 83 37.76 -15.50 10.10
CA LYS A 83 39.14 -16.02 9.96
C LYS A 83 39.18 -17.33 9.17
N ARG A 84 38.03 -17.97 8.96
CA ARG A 84 37.92 -19.22 8.22
C ARG A 84 38.16 -19.00 6.71
N PRO A 85 38.83 -19.93 6.01
CA PRO A 85 38.81 -19.97 4.56
C PRO A 85 37.38 -20.09 4.03
N ARG A 86 37.04 -19.30 3.00
CA ARG A 86 35.71 -19.36 2.37
C ARG A 86 35.59 -20.52 1.40
N ASP A 87 34.43 -21.14 1.37
CA ASP A 87 34.00 -22.15 0.43
C ASP A 87 33.68 -21.47 -0.93
N PRO A 88 33.81 -22.21 -2.06
CA PRO A 88 33.53 -21.66 -3.39
C PRO A 88 32.11 -21.11 -3.57
N LEU A 89 31.15 -21.59 -2.79
CA LEU A 89 29.74 -21.22 -2.86
C LEU A 89 29.39 -19.95 -2.07
N GLU A 90 30.31 -19.43 -1.25
CA GLU A 90 30.09 -18.20 -0.47
C GLU A 90 30.27 -16.91 -1.29
N LYS A 91 30.70 -17.03 -2.54
CA LYS A 91 30.81 -15.89 -3.46
C LYS A 91 29.49 -15.56 -4.17
N TYR A 92 28.50 -16.44 -4.08
CA TYR A 92 27.20 -16.26 -4.72
C TYR A 92 26.14 -15.92 -3.68
N GLY A 93 25.19 -15.06 -4.04
CA GLY A 93 23.99 -14.88 -3.24
C GLY A 93 23.13 -16.14 -3.26
N LEU A 94 22.41 -16.39 -2.17
CA LEU A 94 21.61 -17.61 -2.01
C LEU A 94 20.54 -17.74 -3.09
N GLU A 95 19.98 -16.62 -3.52
CA GLU A 95 18.97 -16.49 -4.58
C GLU A 95 19.46 -16.93 -5.97
N GLN A 96 20.78 -16.97 -6.15
CA GLN A 96 21.42 -17.36 -7.41
C GLN A 96 21.76 -18.85 -7.43
N LEU A 97 21.74 -19.50 -6.26
CA LEU A 97 22.04 -20.91 -6.08
C LEU A 97 20.76 -21.73 -6.23
N LYS A 98 20.84 -22.82 -7.00
CA LYS A 98 19.70 -23.71 -7.23
C LYS A 98 20.01 -25.11 -6.75
N MET A 99 19.14 -25.70 -5.93
CA MET A 99 19.23 -27.13 -5.63
C MET A 99 18.75 -27.91 -6.87
N VAL A 100 19.62 -28.78 -7.39
CA VAL A 100 19.32 -29.63 -8.55
C VAL A 100 19.12 -31.10 -8.15
N GLY A 101 19.38 -31.45 -6.89
CA GLY A 101 19.12 -32.78 -6.37
C GLY A 101 19.81 -33.05 -5.05
N SER A 102 19.73 -34.29 -4.59
CA SER A 102 20.53 -34.80 -3.49
C SER A 102 21.06 -36.20 -3.83
N LEU A 103 22.19 -36.56 -3.22
CA LEU A 103 22.82 -37.87 -3.37
C LEU A 103 23.36 -38.36 -2.05
N GLN A 104 23.56 -39.67 -1.92
CA GLN A 104 24.12 -40.27 -0.71
C GLN A 104 25.45 -40.95 -1.02
N ILE A 105 26.53 -40.49 -0.39
CA ILE A 105 27.89 -41.05 -0.52
C ILE A 105 28.32 -41.56 0.84
N LYS A 106 28.66 -42.85 0.92
CA LYS A 106 29.19 -43.47 2.16
C LYS A 106 28.29 -43.21 3.39
N GLY A 107 26.97 -43.22 3.19
CA GLY A 107 25.98 -42.95 4.24
C GLY A 107 25.74 -41.47 4.57
N ILE A 108 26.47 -40.54 3.94
CA ILE A 108 26.30 -39.10 4.13
C ILE A 108 25.53 -38.52 2.94
N ARG A 109 24.42 -37.85 3.25
CA ARG A 109 23.60 -37.15 2.27
C ARG A 109 24.25 -35.81 1.90
N HIS A 110 24.33 -35.57 0.60
CA HIS A 110 24.84 -34.34 0.00
C HIS A 110 23.75 -33.72 -0.86
N GLY A 111 23.58 -32.40 -0.76
CA GLY A 111 22.77 -31.62 -1.68
C GLY A 111 23.62 -31.20 -2.87
N LEU A 112 23.02 -31.18 -4.06
CA LEU A 112 23.68 -30.69 -5.26
C LEU A 112 23.19 -29.28 -5.54
N ILE A 113 24.12 -28.33 -5.48
CA ILE A 113 23.84 -26.92 -5.75
C ILE A 113 24.47 -26.53 -7.07
N GLN A 114 23.64 -26.05 -7.99
CA GLN A 114 24.07 -25.42 -9.23
C GLN A 114 24.27 -23.92 -9.00
N THR A 115 25.40 -23.43 -9.49
CA THR A 115 25.79 -22.03 -9.50
C THR A 115 25.35 -21.34 -10.80
N PRO A 116 25.32 -19.99 -10.86
CA PRO A 116 24.95 -19.24 -12.06
C PRO A 116 25.82 -19.52 -13.29
N ASP A 117 27.07 -19.89 -13.09
CA ASP A 117 28.02 -20.36 -14.12
C ASP A 117 27.78 -21.80 -14.58
N GLY A 118 26.73 -22.45 -14.06
CA GLY A 118 26.32 -23.80 -14.44
C GLY A 118 27.08 -24.92 -13.74
N MET A 119 28.08 -24.59 -12.92
CA MET A 119 28.85 -25.59 -12.16
C MET A 119 28.03 -26.14 -10.99
N VAL A 120 28.15 -27.45 -10.75
CA VAL A 120 27.44 -28.16 -9.66
C VAL A 120 28.43 -28.51 -8.55
N TYR A 121 28.10 -28.10 -7.33
CA TYR A 121 28.89 -28.37 -6.14
C TYR A 121 28.09 -29.21 -5.14
N PRO A 122 28.68 -30.28 -4.59
CA PRO A 122 28.07 -31.05 -3.51
C PRO A 122 28.25 -30.32 -2.17
N VAL A 123 27.17 -30.21 -1.39
CA VAL A 123 27.17 -29.63 -0.04
C VAL A 123 26.62 -30.63 0.96
N ARG A 124 27.06 -30.55 2.22
CA ARG A 124 26.58 -31.43 3.31
C ARG A 124 26.29 -30.61 4.54
N ALA A 125 25.72 -31.24 5.57
CA ALA A 125 25.58 -30.60 6.87
C ALA A 125 26.95 -30.06 7.37
N GLY A 126 26.97 -28.77 7.73
CA GLY A 126 28.16 -28.02 8.13
C GLY A 126 28.90 -27.30 6.99
N SER A 127 28.55 -27.51 5.72
CA SER A 127 29.07 -26.72 4.60
C SER A 127 28.57 -25.27 4.67
N PHE A 128 29.33 -24.36 4.06
CA PHE A 128 28.96 -22.95 3.99
C PHE A 128 28.61 -22.54 2.56
N ILE A 129 27.52 -21.82 2.41
CA ILE A 129 26.99 -21.35 1.13
C ILE A 129 26.38 -19.96 1.29
N GLY A 130 26.33 -19.20 0.21
CA GLY A 130 25.74 -17.86 0.24
C GLY A 130 26.69 -16.79 0.77
N THR A 131 26.47 -15.55 0.38
CA THR A 131 27.23 -14.38 0.84
C THR A 131 27.03 -14.05 2.32
N ASN A 132 25.90 -14.48 2.90
CA ASN A 132 25.53 -14.24 4.30
C ASN A 132 25.98 -15.35 5.26
N TYR A 133 27.12 -16.00 4.99
CA TYR A 133 27.69 -17.05 5.84
C TYR A 133 26.70 -18.18 6.17
N GLY A 134 25.92 -18.60 5.17
CA GLY A 134 24.88 -19.60 5.33
C GLY A 134 25.46 -20.96 5.68
N ARG A 135 25.22 -21.45 6.90
CA ARG A 135 25.68 -22.77 7.33
C ARG A 135 24.57 -23.80 7.13
N VAL A 136 24.83 -24.81 6.31
CA VAL A 136 23.89 -25.91 6.07
C VAL A 136 23.68 -26.70 7.37
N THR A 137 22.44 -26.78 7.83
CA THR A 137 22.05 -27.54 9.02
C THR A 137 21.59 -28.94 8.67
N ALA A 138 20.86 -29.10 7.57
CA ALA A 138 20.38 -30.39 7.08
C ALA A 138 20.24 -30.41 5.56
N VAL A 139 20.42 -31.59 4.98
CA VAL A 139 20.11 -31.87 3.57
C VAL A 139 18.97 -32.89 3.56
N LEU A 140 17.88 -32.59 2.87
CA LEU A 140 16.73 -33.46 2.67
C LEU A 140 16.63 -33.84 1.18
N ASP A 141 15.64 -34.64 0.81
CA ASP A 141 15.48 -35.10 -0.58
C ASP A 141 15.15 -33.94 -1.53
N ALA A 142 14.23 -33.07 -1.14
CA ALA A 142 13.72 -31.97 -1.95
C ALA A 142 14.12 -30.56 -1.45
N GLN A 143 14.87 -30.45 -0.35
CA GLN A 143 15.30 -29.15 0.16
C GLN A 143 16.60 -29.22 0.96
N ILE A 144 17.30 -28.09 1.05
CA ILE A 144 18.46 -27.89 1.92
C ILE A 144 18.09 -26.83 2.95
N LYS A 145 18.27 -27.15 4.23
CA LYS A 145 18.06 -26.23 5.33
C LYS A 145 19.37 -25.61 5.75
N LEU A 146 19.39 -24.30 5.96
CA LEU A 146 20.56 -23.57 6.42
C LEU A 146 20.19 -22.45 7.39
N VAL A 147 21.21 -21.91 8.05
CA VAL A 147 21.10 -20.71 8.87
C VAL A 147 22.07 -19.67 8.32
N GLU A 148 21.54 -18.54 7.85
CA GLU A 148 22.29 -17.36 7.44
C GLU A 148 22.61 -16.49 8.65
N THR A 149 23.74 -15.80 8.59
CA THR A 149 24.15 -14.80 9.59
C THR A 149 24.20 -13.45 8.90
N VAL A 150 23.20 -12.61 9.19
CA VAL A 150 22.98 -11.32 8.52
C VAL A 150 23.23 -10.19 9.52
N GLU A 151 23.92 -9.15 9.08
CA GLU A 151 24.05 -7.91 9.85
C GLU A 151 22.81 -7.04 9.63
N GLU A 152 22.11 -6.71 10.71
CA GLU A 152 20.98 -5.78 10.68
C GLU A 152 21.46 -4.33 10.59
N SER A 153 20.56 -3.40 10.28
CA SER A 153 20.87 -1.97 10.13
C SER A 153 21.42 -1.32 11.40
N ASN A 154 21.18 -1.94 12.56
CA ASN A 154 21.69 -1.54 13.86
C ASN A 154 23.12 -2.09 14.15
N GLY A 155 23.69 -2.89 13.24
CA GLY A 155 25.00 -3.54 13.40
C GLY A 155 24.97 -4.82 14.23
N GLU A 156 23.80 -5.34 14.60
CA GLU A 156 23.67 -6.62 15.28
C GLU A 156 23.67 -7.78 14.27
N TRP A 157 24.33 -8.87 14.64
CA TRP A 157 24.31 -10.11 13.86
C TRP A 157 23.14 -10.98 14.28
N VAL A 158 22.28 -11.29 13.32
CA VAL A 158 21.08 -12.12 13.51
C VAL A 158 21.18 -13.38 12.67
N LYS A 159 20.75 -14.49 13.26
CA LYS A 159 20.64 -15.79 12.59
C LYS A 159 19.26 -15.93 11.96
N ARG A 160 19.20 -16.22 10.67
CA ARG A 160 17.97 -16.44 9.91
C ARG A 160 17.95 -17.86 9.36
N GLU A 161 16.88 -18.60 9.65
CA GLU A 161 16.64 -19.90 9.03
C GLU A 161 16.15 -19.70 7.59
N THR A 162 16.82 -20.36 6.65
CA THR A 162 16.50 -20.26 5.22
C THR A 162 16.59 -21.64 4.58
N ASP A 163 15.67 -21.93 3.67
CA ASP A 163 15.61 -23.21 2.96
C ASP A 163 15.76 -22.99 1.45
N ILE A 164 16.56 -23.82 0.77
CA ILE A 164 16.64 -23.90 -0.69
C ILE A 164 15.84 -25.11 -1.14
N LEU A 165 14.79 -24.89 -1.92
CA LEU A 165 13.96 -25.94 -2.49
C LEU A 165 14.55 -26.48 -3.80
N LEU A 166 14.23 -27.72 -4.13
CA LEU A 166 14.57 -28.34 -5.40
C LEU A 166 13.92 -27.56 -6.55
N ALA A 167 14.70 -27.26 -7.60
CA ALA A 167 14.28 -26.37 -8.69
C ALA A 167 12.97 -26.80 -9.38
N ASP A 168 12.68 -28.10 -9.44
CA ASP A 168 11.48 -28.62 -10.09
C ASP A 168 10.18 -28.36 -9.29
N GLU A 169 10.28 -28.09 -7.98
CA GLU A 169 9.12 -27.79 -7.13
C GLU A 169 8.69 -26.31 -7.20
N GLN A 170 9.59 -25.41 -7.61
CA GLN A 170 9.26 -23.98 -7.74
C GLN A 170 8.41 -23.65 -8.97
N GLY A 171 8.34 -24.57 -9.94
CA GLY A 171 7.52 -24.44 -11.17
C GLY A 171 6.07 -24.90 -11.03
N GLN A 172 5.63 -25.40 -9.87
CA GLN A 172 4.25 -25.88 -9.66
C GLN A 172 3.33 -24.88 -8.93
N SER A 173 3.81 -23.67 -8.65
CA SER A 173 2.93 -22.56 -8.25
C SER A 173 2.46 -21.79 -9.50
N LYS A 174 1.32 -22.26 -10.03
CA LYS A 174 0.38 -21.59 -10.95
C LYS A 174 0.55 -21.80 -12.45
#